data_AF-A0A931ABI5-F1
#
_entry.id   AF-A0A931ABI5-F1
#
_cell.length_a   1.000
_cell.length_b   1.000
_cell.length_c   1.000
_cell.angle_alpha   90.00
_cell.angle_beta   90.00
_cell.angle_gamma   90.00
#
_symmetry.space_group_name_H-M   'P 1'
#
loop_
_entity.id
_entity.type
_entity.pdbx_description
1 polymer ?
#
loop_
_entity_poly.entity_id
_entity_poly.type
_entity_poly.pdbx_seq_one_letter_code
_entity_poly.pdbx_strand_id
1 'polypeptide(L)'
;MTGISDDRGKTRPREITLAVVLLCVAVVPLALTITHFYDATFAGLYLLLHLWFAARSGRGRQGSRIGVTITTVVGLLFVAPLVVSALSGAFSPADQQFALFGLLGVCVGAAGVILLYLRNGNAHFVK
;
A
#
# COMPACT_ATOMS: atom_id res chain seq x y z
N MET A 1 28.93 -38.19 -14.03
CA MET A 1 27.80 -37.43 -14.62
C MET A 1 27.36 -36.39 -13.60
N THR A 2 27.79 -35.16 -13.83
CA THR A 2 27.59 -33.99 -12.99
C THR A 2 26.16 -33.48 -13.14
N GLY A 3 25.34 -33.66 -12.11
CA GLY A 3 24.05 -32.98 -12.00
C GLY A 3 24.30 -31.49 -11.78
N ILE A 4 24.13 -30.70 -12.84
CA ILE A 4 24.10 -29.25 -12.77
C ILE A 4 22.90 -28.90 -11.89
N SER A 5 23.15 -28.60 -10.61
CA SER A 5 22.21 -27.92 -9.75
C SER A 5 22.00 -26.54 -10.36
N ASP A 6 20.93 -26.40 -11.15
CA ASP A 6 20.49 -25.17 -11.75
C ASP A 6 19.98 -24.23 -10.64
N ASP A 7 20.94 -23.61 -9.94
CA ASP A 7 20.76 -22.56 -8.94
C ASP A 7 20.46 -21.23 -9.66
N ARG A 8 19.59 -21.26 -10.68
CA ARG A 8 19.04 -20.06 -11.31
C ARG A 8 18.20 -19.34 -10.26
N GLY A 9 18.86 -18.37 -9.64
CA GLY A 9 18.50 -17.71 -8.41
C GLY A 9 17.00 -17.51 -8.25
N LYS A 10 16.52 -17.89 -7.06
CA LYS A 10 15.19 -17.59 -6.47
C LYS A 10 14.95 -16.09 -6.47
N THR A 11 14.80 -15.50 -7.64
CA THR A 11 14.43 -14.12 -7.85
C THR A 11 12.99 -14.03 -7.40
N ARG A 12 12.74 -13.15 -6.41
CA ARG A 12 11.36 -12.88 -6.00
C ARG A 12 10.59 -12.42 -7.25
N PRO A 13 9.37 -12.91 -7.48
CA PRO A 13 8.56 -12.50 -8.62
C PRO A 13 8.52 -10.98 -8.70
N ARG A 14 8.83 -10.42 -9.87
CA ARG A 14 8.93 -8.96 -10.09
C ARG A 14 7.67 -8.23 -9.61
N GLU A 15 6.51 -8.87 -9.74
CA GLU A 15 5.21 -8.40 -9.25
C GLU A 15 5.16 -8.18 -7.75
N ILE A 16 5.75 -9.07 -6.93
CA ILE A 16 5.78 -8.92 -5.46
C ILE A 16 6.68 -7.75 -5.09
N THR A 17 7.81 -7.60 -5.78
CA THR A 17 8.71 -6.46 -5.57
C THR A 17 7.99 -5.16 -5.95
N LEU A 18 7.33 -5.10 -7.11
CA LEU A 18 6.55 -3.94 -7.53
C LEU A 18 5.42 -3.62 -6.54
N ALA A 19 4.70 -4.63 -6.07
CA ALA A 19 3.63 -4.46 -5.10
C ALA A 19 4.13 -3.84 -3.79
N VAL A 20 5.25 -4.35 -3.25
CA VAL A 20 5.88 -3.78 -2.05
C VAL A 20 6.39 -2.38 -2.30
N VAL A 21 7.00 -2.11 -3.47
CA VAL A 21 7.47 -0.78 -3.83
C VAL A 21 6.30 0.21 -3.89
N LEU A 22 5.19 -0.15 -4.53
CA LEU A 22 3.99 0.70 -4.60
C LEU A 22 3.44 0.97 -3.20
N LEU A 23 3.35 -0.04 -2.34
CA LEU A 23 2.92 0.13 -0.95
C LEU A 23 3.85 1.08 -0.17
N CYS A 24 5.17 0.97 -0.35
CA CYS A 24 6.12 1.89 0.27
C CYS A 24 6.02 3.31 -0.30
N VAL A 25 5.85 3.46 -1.62
CA VAL A 25 5.71 4.76 -2.28
C VAL A 25 4.42 5.46 -1.87
N ALA A 26 3.33 4.71 -1.67
CA ALA A 26 2.05 5.23 -1.19
C ALA A 26 2.14 5.95 0.17
N VAL A 27 3.14 5.59 1.00
CA VAL A 27 3.36 6.20 2.32
C VAL A 27 3.68 7.69 2.21
N VAL A 28 4.38 8.14 1.16
CA VAL A 28 4.78 9.55 1.03
C VAL A 28 3.56 10.49 0.93
N PRO A 29 2.67 10.33 -0.05
CA PRO A 29 1.49 11.18 -0.17
C PRO A 29 0.46 10.94 0.97
N LEU A 30 0.38 9.71 1.51
CA LEU A 30 -0.41 9.43 2.72
C LEU A 30 0.13 10.20 3.94
N ALA A 31 1.45 10.27 4.11
CA ALA A 31 2.07 10.99 5.21
C ALA A 31 1.71 12.47 5.14
N LEU A 32 1.93 13.11 3.99
CA LEU A 32 1.58 14.52 3.78
C LEU A 32 0.13 14.83 4.15
N THR A 33 -0.78 13.95 3.80
CA THR A 33 -2.21 14.13 4.08
C THR A 33 -2.54 13.92 5.55
N ILE A 34 -2.09 12.80 6.11
CA ILE A 34 -2.52 12.41 7.45
C ILE A 34 -1.87 13.30 8.50
N THR A 35 -0.62 13.74 8.31
CA THR A 35 0.00 14.71 9.22
C THR A 35 -0.62 16.10 9.14
N HIS A 36 -1.29 16.43 8.04
CA HIS A 36 -1.96 17.73 7.87
C HIS A 36 -3.34 17.75 8.54
N PHE A 37 -4.14 16.68 8.37
CA PHE A 37 -5.53 16.62 8.83
C PHE A 37 -5.74 15.89 10.15
N TYR A 38 -4.77 15.10 10.61
CA TYR A 38 -4.90 14.26 11.81
C TYR A 38 -3.73 14.47 12.78
N ASP A 39 -3.93 14.01 14.01
CA ASP A 39 -2.91 14.07 15.05
C ASP A 39 -1.62 13.33 14.63
N ALA A 40 -0.46 13.94 14.92
CA ALA A 40 0.84 13.41 14.53
C ALA A 40 1.14 12.03 15.15
N THR A 41 0.65 11.75 16.36
CA THR A 41 0.78 10.45 17.01
C THR A 41 0.04 9.38 16.24
N PHE A 42 -1.21 9.68 15.85
CA PHE A 42 -2.02 8.80 15.02
C PHE A 42 -1.37 8.58 13.65
N ALA A 43 -0.93 9.65 12.98
CA ALA A 43 -0.26 9.59 11.69
C ALA A 43 0.98 8.69 11.74
N GLY A 44 1.84 8.89 12.74
CA GLY A 44 3.04 8.09 12.94
C GLY A 44 2.74 6.61 13.12
N LEU A 45 1.78 6.26 13.99
CA LEU A 45 1.40 4.87 14.23
C LEU A 45 0.80 4.20 12.99
N TYR A 46 -0.08 4.88 12.28
CA TYR A 46 -0.68 4.38 11.04
C TYR A 46 0.39 4.09 9.97
N LEU A 47 1.30 5.05 9.71
CA LEU A 47 2.33 4.91 8.69
C LEU A 47 3.34 3.81 9.05
N LEU A 48 3.74 3.73 10.32
CA LEU A 48 4.62 2.67 10.81
C LEU A 48 3.98 1.29 10.62
N LEU A 49 2.71 1.14 10.98
CA LEU A 49 1.99 -0.12 10.84
C LEU A 49 1.84 -0.51 9.36
N HIS A 50 1.50 0.46 8.50
CA HIS A 50 1.40 0.25 7.06
C HIS A 50 2.73 -0.22 6.47
N LEU A 51 3.83 0.48 6.77
CA LEU A 51 5.16 0.15 6.26
C LEU A 51 5.65 -1.21 6.79
N TRP A 52 5.36 -1.53 8.05
CA TRP A 52 5.69 -2.80 8.67
C TRP A 52 5.01 -3.98 7.94
N PHE A 53 3.71 -3.87 7.68
CA PHE A 53 2.99 -4.90 6.94
C PHE A 53 3.42 -4.95 5.47
N ALA A 54 3.67 -3.83 4.81
CA ALA A 54 4.21 -3.78 3.45
C ALA A 54 5.57 -4.49 3.33
N ALA A 55 6.51 -4.22 4.23
CA ALA A 55 7.81 -4.89 4.23
C ALA A 55 7.71 -6.39 4.51
N ARG A 56 6.70 -6.82 5.27
CA ARG A 56 6.47 -8.24 5.58
C ARG A 56 5.60 -8.97 4.56
N SER A 57 4.77 -8.28 3.78
CA SER A 57 3.94 -8.88 2.71
C SER A 57 4.82 -9.48 1.61
N GLY A 58 5.95 -8.84 1.32
CA GLY A 58 6.98 -9.34 0.39
C GLY A 58 7.69 -10.63 0.82
N ARG A 59 7.54 -11.05 2.09
CA ARG A 59 8.06 -12.33 2.61
C ARG A 59 7.05 -13.48 2.49
N GLY A 60 5.88 -13.26 1.88
CA GLY A 60 4.89 -14.31 1.61
C GLY A 60 4.02 -14.72 2.81
N ARG A 61 4.07 -13.97 3.92
CA ARG A 61 3.20 -14.24 5.08
C ARG A 61 1.78 -13.76 4.82
N GLN A 62 0.81 -14.68 4.80
CA GLN A 62 -0.62 -14.37 4.58
C GLN A 62 -1.15 -13.31 5.56
N GLY A 63 -0.79 -13.40 6.85
CA GLY A 63 -1.18 -12.40 7.85
C GLY A 63 -0.68 -10.99 7.53
N SER A 64 0.50 -10.85 6.91
CA SER A 64 1.02 -9.53 6.52
C SER A 64 0.30 -8.95 5.31
N ARG A 65 -0.18 -9.81 4.39
CA ARG A 65 -1.01 -9.37 3.25
C ARG A 65 -2.35 -8.85 3.73
N ILE A 66 -2.97 -9.56 4.68
CA ILE A 66 -4.21 -9.10 5.33
C ILE A 66 -3.97 -7.79 6.07
N GLY A 67 -2.89 -7.70 6.86
CA GLY A 67 -2.52 -6.49 7.59
C GLY A 67 -2.37 -5.26 6.68
N VAL A 68 -1.68 -5.41 5.53
CA VAL A 68 -1.52 -4.29 4.59
C VAL A 68 -2.81 -3.95 3.85
N THR A 69 -3.67 -4.95 3.56
CA THR A 69 -5.01 -4.68 3.03
C THR A 69 -5.84 -3.87 4.02
N ILE A 70 -5.83 -4.24 5.30
CA ILE A 70 -6.55 -3.53 6.36
C ILE A 70 -6.03 -2.10 6.46
N THR A 71 -4.72 -1.89 6.53
CA THR A 71 -4.18 -0.52 6.63
C THR A 71 -4.50 0.32 5.40
N THR A 72 -4.45 -0.25 4.18
CA THR A 72 -4.88 0.48 2.96
C THR A 72 -6.36 0.87 3.01
N VAL A 73 -7.24 -0.04 3.46
CA VAL A 73 -8.68 0.25 3.61
C VAL A 73 -8.92 1.31 4.67
N VAL A 74 -8.23 1.23 5.80
CA VAL A 74 -8.28 2.25 6.85
C VAL A 74 -7.85 3.61 6.30
N GLY A 75 -6.76 3.66 5.52
CA GLY A 75 -6.32 4.87 4.83
C GLY A 75 -7.40 5.44 3.91
N LEU A 76 -8.07 4.60 3.12
CA LEU A 76 -9.19 5.02 2.29
C LEU A 76 -10.33 5.62 3.11
N LEU A 77 -10.70 5.02 4.24
CA LEU A 77 -11.79 5.52 5.10
C LEU A 77 -11.49 6.90 5.69
N PHE A 78 -10.23 7.18 6.02
CA PHE A 78 -9.80 8.50 6.51
C PHE A 78 -9.65 9.53 5.40
N VAL A 79 -9.24 9.11 4.20
CA VAL A 79 -9.04 10.02 3.06
C VAL A 79 -10.36 10.35 2.35
N ALA A 80 -11.29 9.40 2.25
CA ALA A 80 -12.56 9.57 1.54
C ALA A 80 -13.34 10.84 1.93
N PRO A 81 -13.60 11.14 3.22
CA PRO A 81 -14.32 12.36 3.59
C PRO A 81 -13.55 13.62 3.20
N LEU A 82 -12.21 13.62 3.31
CA LEU A 82 -11.38 14.76 2.91
C LEU A 82 -11.49 15.05 1.41
N VAL A 83 -11.51 14.00 0.59
CA VAL A 83 -11.69 14.13 -0.86
C VAL A 83 -13.06 14.68 -1.20
N VAL A 84 -14.12 14.22 -0.52
CA VAL A 84 -15.47 14.75 -0.70
C VAL A 84 -15.52 16.24 -0.35
N SER A 85 -14.93 16.65 0.78
CA SER A 85 -14.84 18.05 1.19
C SER A 85 -14.00 18.90 0.23
N ALA A 86 -12.93 18.34 -0.33
CA ALA A 86 -12.11 19.01 -1.33
C ALA A 86 -12.90 19.27 -2.62
N LEU A 87 -13.62 18.27 -3.11
CA LEU A 87 -14.43 18.36 -4.33
C LEU A 87 -15.67 19.24 -4.18
N SER A 88 -16.23 19.35 -2.97
CA SER A 88 -17.35 20.23 -2.69
C SER A 88 -16.96 21.71 -2.57
N GLY A 89 -15.66 22.03 -2.67
CA GLY A 89 -15.15 23.40 -2.51
C GLY A 89 -15.16 23.92 -1.08
N ALA A 90 -15.32 23.03 -0.07
CA ALA A 90 -15.35 23.42 1.34
C ALA A 90 -13.95 23.72 1.91
N PHE A 91 -12.89 23.30 1.19
CA PHE A 91 -11.50 23.42 1.60
C PHE A 91 -10.79 24.59 0.94
N SER A 92 -9.80 25.15 1.65
CA SER A 92 -8.86 26.08 1.05
C SER A 92 -8.05 25.38 -0.06
N PRO A 93 -7.45 26.13 -1.01
CA PRO A 93 -6.63 25.52 -2.07
C PRO A 93 -5.49 24.64 -1.53
N ALA A 94 -4.90 25.02 -0.39
CA ALA A 94 -3.86 24.24 0.27
C ALA A 94 -4.42 22.91 0.81
N ASP A 95 -5.56 22.94 1.51
CA ASP A 95 -6.20 21.75 2.06
C ASP A 95 -6.68 20.80 0.95
N GLN A 96 -7.18 21.34 -0.16
CA GLN A 96 -7.53 20.55 -1.34
C GLN A 96 -6.31 19.78 -1.88
N GLN A 97 -5.15 20.43 -1.96
CA GLN A 97 -3.92 19.78 -2.41
C GLN A 97 -3.53 18.61 -1.50
N PHE A 98 -3.59 18.78 -0.18
CA PHE A 98 -3.30 17.69 0.76
C PHE A 98 -4.33 16.56 0.66
N ALA A 99 -5.63 16.86 0.51
CA ALA A 99 -6.64 15.82 0.32
C ALA A 99 -6.40 14.99 -0.97
N LEU A 100 -5.97 15.65 -2.04
CA LEU A 100 -5.63 14.99 -3.31
C LEU A 100 -4.35 14.14 -3.22
N PHE A 101 -3.36 14.55 -2.43
CA PHE A 101 -2.24 13.68 -2.09
C PHE A 101 -2.75 12.42 -1.39
N GLY A 102 -3.70 12.55 -0.47
CA GLY A 102 -4.29 11.40 0.23
C GLY A 102 -4.91 10.42 -0.74
N LEU A 103 -5.68 10.93 -1.69
CA LEU A 103 -6.30 10.14 -2.74
C LEU A 103 -5.25 9.40 -3.57
N LEU A 104 -4.19 10.09 -3.99
CA LEU A 104 -3.10 9.51 -4.76
C LEU A 104 -2.42 8.38 -3.97
N GLY A 105 -2.14 8.60 -2.69
CA GLY A 105 -1.55 7.59 -1.81
C GLY A 105 -2.42 6.35 -1.66
N VAL A 106 -3.73 6.52 -1.47
CA VAL A 106 -4.67 5.40 -1.40
C VAL A 106 -4.74 4.64 -2.72
N CYS A 107 -4.80 5.32 -3.87
CA CYS A 107 -4.82 4.68 -5.19
C CYS A 107 -3.55 3.86 -5.45
N VAL A 108 -2.38 4.42 -5.16
CA VAL A 108 -1.09 3.72 -5.30
C VAL A 108 -1.03 2.52 -4.33
N GLY A 109 -1.48 2.69 -3.09
CA GLY A 109 -1.55 1.63 -2.10
C GLY A 109 -2.49 0.50 -2.54
N ALA A 110 -3.67 0.84 -3.07
CA ALA A 110 -4.63 -0.11 -3.60
C ALA A 110 -4.07 -0.90 -4.79
N ALA A 111 -3.37 -0.24 -5.73
CA ALA A 111 -2.69 -0.92 -6.82
C ALA A 111 -1.62 -1.90 -6.31
N GLY A 112 -0.85 -1.50 -5.29
CA GLY A 112 0.10 -2.38 -4.60
C GLY A 112 -0.58 -3.60 -3.97
N VAL A 113 -1.72 -3.41 -3.28
CA VAL A 113 -2.52 -4.51 -2.73
C VAL A 113 -3.02 -5.44 -3.83
N ILE A 114 -3.59 -4.91 -4.91
CA ILE A 114 -4.11 -5.72 -6.04
C ILE A 114 -2.99 -6.61 -6.62
N LEU A 115 -1.80 -6.04 -6.85
CA LEU A 115 -0.65 -6.79 -7.33
C LEU A 115 -0.18 -7.89 -6.37
N LEU A 116 -0.32 -7.71 -5.05
CA LEU A 116 -0.03 -8.77 -4.08
C LEU A 116 -0.96 -10.00 -4.23
N TYR A 117 -2.20 -9.80 -4.68
CA TYR A 117 -3.20 -10.88 -4.78
C TYR A 117 -3.32 -11.49 -6.18
N LEU A 118 -2.92 -10.79 -7.25
CA LEU A 118 -2.99 -11.31 -8.63
C LEU A 118 -2.25 -12.64 -8.83
N ARG A 119 -1.12 -12.89 -8.12
CA ARG A 119 -0.39 -14.17 -8.21
C ARG A 119 -1.14 -15.36 -7.58
N ASN A 120 -1.97 -15.14 -6.57
CA ASN A 120 -2.65 -16.24 -5.88
C ASN A 120 -3.79 -16.85 -6.71
N GLY A 121 -4.34 -16.13 -7.69
CA GLY A 121 -5.37 -16.67 -8.60
C GLY A 121 -4.84 -17.76 -9.54
N ASN A 122 -3.58 -17.68 -9.97
CA ASN A 122 -3.00 -18.62 -10.93
C ASN A 122 -2.38 -19.88 -10.30
N ALA A 123 -2.20 -19.92 -8.98
CA ALA A 123 -1.69 -21.11 -8.28
C ALA A 123 -2.77 -22.18 -8.04
N HIS A 124 -4.05 -21.86 -8.27
CA HIS A 124 -5.17 -22.79 -8.11
C HIS A 124 -5.60 -23.50 -9.39
N PHE A 125 -5.03 -23.16 -10.56
CA PHE A 125 -5.34 -23.78 -11.86
C PHE A 125 -4.29 -24.80 -12.33
N VAL A 126 -3.38 -25.23 -11.45
CA VAL A 126 -2.47 -26.35 -11.71
C VAL A 126 -2.69 -27.39 -10.61
N LYS A 127 -3.70 -28.23 -10.79
CA LYS A 127 -3.83 -29.52 -10.14
C LYS A 127 -4.34 -30.53 -11.14
#